data_AF-A0A6S6ZW76-F1
#
_entry.id   AF-A0A6S6ZW76-F1
#
_cell.length_a   1.000
_cell.length_b   1.000
_cell.length_c   1.000
_cell.angle_alpha   90.00
_cell.angle_beta   90.00
_cell.angle_gamma   90.00
#
_symmetry.space_group_name_H-M   'P 1'
#
loop_
_entity.id
_entity.type
_entity.pdbx_description
1 polymer ?
#
loop_
_entity_poly.entity_id
_entity_poly.type
_entity_poly.pdbx_seq_one_letter_code
_entity_poly.pdbx_strand_id
1 'polypeptide(L)'
;MSAYAEASAAVGGNESGGYGICAAFGCCLPGTMTASTQGTKDWHCRLHFGAPRSEFDDISARAQNRKALFTAAYWLVNRPKGEAISPRVLDRIEALGRADLLGGAAMVNKPTSYHLGAHMLRVLGDECRQPQAHMGTPKPAGQGSTWLDHNQPEEADA
;
A
#
# COMPACT_ATOMS: atom_id res chain seq x y z
N MET A 1 11.59 -17.06 30.07
CA MET A 1 11.02 -16.69 28.75
C MET A 1 12.19 -16.27 27.87
N SER A 2 12.26 -16.74 26.62
CA SER A 2 13.45 -16.55 25.77
C SER A 2 13.55 -15.08 25.32
N ALA A 3 14.74 -14.48 25.42
CA ALA A 3 15.04 -13.09 25.07
C ALA A 3 14.58 -12.68 23.65
N TYR A 4 14.39 -13.65 22.76
CA TYR A 4 13.86 -13.44 21.41
C TYR A 4 12.37 -13.02 21.40
N ALA A 5 11.57 -13.53 22.35
CA ALA A 5 10.17 -13.16 22.48
C ALA A 5 10.01 -11.74 23.04
N GLU A 6 10.90 -11.33 23.95
CA GLU A 6 10.96 -9.96 24.45
C GLU A 6 11.46 -8.98 23.39
N ALA A 7 12.46 -9.38 22.57
CA ALA A 7 12.94 -8.58 21.45
C ALA A 7 11.85 -8.36 20.38
N SER A 8 11.03 -9.38 20.12
CA SER A 8 9.91 -9.27 19.16
C SER A 8 8.80 -8.35 19.68
N ALA A 9 8.54 -8.36 20.99
CA ALA A 9 7.61 -7.43 21.63
C ALA A 9 8.15 -5.98 21.66
N ALA A 10 9.47 -5.80 21.78
CA ALA A 10 10.12 -4.49 21.79
C ALA A 10 10.14 -3.80 20.41
N VAL A 11 10.18 -4.56 19.31
CA VAL A 11 10.09 -4.01 17.94
C VAL A 11 8.64 -3.63 17.56
N GLY A 12 7.64 -4.12 18.31
CA GLY A 12 6.25 -3.68 18.22
C GLY A 12 5.90 -2.48 19.11
N GLY A 13 6.89 -1.91 19.79
CA GLY A 13 6.72 -0.80 20.71
C GLY A 13 6.52 0.52 19.97
N ASN A 14 5.27 0.88 19.73
CA ASN A 14 4.72 2.25 19.61
C ASN A 14 5.77 3.35 19.33
N GLU A 15 6.53 3.24 18.25
CA GLU A 15 7.16 4.41 17.69
C GLU A 15 5.98 5.29 17.30
N SER A 16 5.86 6.46 17.92
CA SER A 16 4.95 7.49 17.45
C SER A 16 5.26 7.65 15.97
N GLY A 17 4.43 7.07 15.10
CA GLY A 17 4.64 7.06 13.66
C GLY A 17 5.02 8.47 13.27
N GLY A 18 6.18 8.61 12.60
CA GLY A 18 6.77 9.91 12.30
C GLY A 18 5.68 10.88 11.83
N TYR A 19 5.78 12.15 12.24
CA TYR A 19 4.73 13.16 12.06
C TYR A 19 4.00 13.03 10.71
N GLY A 20 2.70 12.70 10.77
CA GLY A 20 1.84 12.57 9.59
C GLY A 20 1.80 11.20 8.90
N ILE A 21 2.46 10.16 9.43
CA ILE A 21 2.42 8.78 8.90
C ILE A 21 1.35 7.95 9.60
N CYS A 22 0.79 6.97 8.90
CA CYS A 22 -0.11 5.98 9.47
C CYS A 22 0.55 5.20 10.62
N ALA A 23 -0.15 5.05 11.74
CA ALA A 23 0.30 4.29 12.90
C ALA A 23 0.35 2.76 12.69
N ALA A 24 -0.17 2.25 11.57
CA ALA A 24 0.04 0.84 11.22
C ALA A 24 1.49 0.64 10.78
N PHE A 25 2.18 -0.29 11.44
CA PHE A 25 3.61 -0.54 11.20
C PHE A 25 3.90 -0.81 9.72
N GLY A 26 4.96 -0.20 9.20
CA GLY A 26 5.38 -0.34 7.80
C GLY A 26 4.46 0.31 6.75
N CYS A 27 3.36 0.95 7.14
CA CYS A 27 2.47 1.61 6.18
C CYS A 27 3.11 2.89 5.62
N CYS A 28 3.17 2.99 4.29
CA CYS A 28 3.79 4.14 3.61
C CYS A 28 2.84 5.32 3.36
N LEU A 29 1.61 5.27 3.89
CA LEU A 29 0.57 6.26 3.62
C LEU A 29 0.40 7.23 4.79
N PRO A 30 -0.07 8.46 4.53
CA PRO A 30 -0.29 9.43 5.58
C PRO A 30 -1.41 9.01 6.54
N GLY A 31 -1.22 9.28 7.82
CA GLY A 31 -2.24 9.11 8.86
C GLY A 31 -3.16 10.32 8.85
N THR A 32 -4.45 10.13 8.54
CA THR A 32 -5.41 11.24 8.38
C THR A 32 -6.68 11.08 9.20
N MET A 33 -6.87 9.94 9.83
CA MET A 33 -8.06 9.65 10.63
C MET A 33 -7.67 9.07 11.98
N THR A 34 -8.32 9.54 13.02
CA THR A 34 -8.20 8.99 14.37
C THR A 34 -9.60 8.82 14.95
N ALA A 35 -9.79 7.78 15.76
CA ALA A 35 -11.02 7.59 16.53
C ALA A 35 -11.02 8.43 17.83
N SER A 36 -9.97 9.23 18.06
CA SER A 36 -9.87 10.12 19.21
C SER A 36 -10.35 11.52 18.89
N THR A 37 -11.19 12.07 19.76
CA THR A 37 -11.54 13.49 19.73
C THR A 37 -10.49 14.38 20.41
N GLN A 38 -9.53 13.78 21.13
CA GLN A 38 -8.52 14.50 21.91
C GLN A 38 -7.12 14.51 21.27
N GLY A 39 -6.98 14.04 20.02
CA GLY A 39 -5.75 14.17 19.22
C GLY A 39 -4.55 13.31 19.64
N THR A 40 -4.61 12.61 20.78
CA THR A 40 -3.51 11.84 21.38
C THR A 40 -3.43 10.37 20.99
N LYS A 41 -4.23 9.89 20.02
CA LYS A 41 -4.22 8.48 19.58
C LYS A 41 -3.65 8.32 18.18
N ASP A 42 -3.20 7.11 17.89
CA ASP A 42 -2.85 6.58 16.58
C ASP A 42 -3.70 7.18 15.45
N TRP A 43 -3.01 7.80 14.50
CA TRP A 43 -3.59 8.30 13.26
C TRP A 43 -3.41 7.22 12.20
N HIS A 44 -4.51 6.72 11.66
CA HIS A 44 -4.48 5.72 10.59
C HIS A 44 -4.76 6.36 9.24
N CYS A 45 -4.20 5.77 8.18
CA CYS A 45 -4.64 6.05 6.83
C CYS A 45 -6.01 5.40 6.60
N ARG A 46 -6.66 5.74 5.49
CA ARG A 46 -7.98 5.18 5.14
C ARG A 46 -8.03 3.67 4.88
N LEU A 47 -6.88 3.02 4.71
CA LEU A 47 -6.83 1.57 4.54
C LEU A 47 -6.93 0.86 5.89
N HIS A 48 -6.20 1.38 6.89
CA HIS A 48 -6.10 0.79 8.22
C HIS A 48 -7.20 1.26 9.18
N PHE A 49 -7.76 2.47 8.97
CA PHE A 49 -8.84 2.96 9.81
C PHE A 49 -10.08 2.07 9.70
N GLY A 50 -10.47 1.45 10.82
CA GLY A 50 -11.60 0.52 10.89
C GLY A 50 -11.33 -0.87 10.30
N ALA A 51 -10.09 -1.20 9.92
CA ALA A 51 -9.71 -2.58 9.61
C ALA A 51 -9.38 -3.36 10.91
N PRO A 52 -9.61 -4.68 10.97
CA PRO A 52 -9.10 -5.52 12.04
C PRO A 52 -7.58 -5.47 12.11
N ARG A 53 -6.99 -5.42 13.32
CA ARG A 53 -5.52 -5.39 13.49
C ARG A 53 -4.82 -6.58 12.83
N SER A 54 -5.46 -7.74 12.77
CA SER A 54 -4.93 -8.94 12.11
C SER A 54 -4.71 -8.78 10.61
N GLU A 55 -5.33 -7.78 9.97
CA GLU A 55 -5.19 -7.53 8.52
C GLU A 55 -4.17 -6.43 8.21
N PHE A 56 -3.57 -5.80 9.24
CA PHE A 56 -2.76 -4.59 9.05
C PHE A 56 -1.52 -4.84 8.19
N ASP A 57 -0.80 -5.93 8.44
CA ASP A 57 0.44 -6.26 7.74
C ASP A 57 0.17 -6.55 6.26
N ASP A 58 -0.89 -7.30 5.99
CA ASP A 58 -1.39 -7.62 4.66
C ASP A 58 -1.78 -6.35 3.88
N ILE A 59 -2.53 -5.45 4.50
CA ILE A 59 -2.90 -4.15 3.93
C ILE A 59 -1.65 -3.31 3.66
N SER A 60 -0.73 -3.24 4.63
CA SER A 60 0.53 -2.48 4.51
C SER A 60 1.39 -3.00 3.36
N ALA A 61 1.54 -4.31 3.22
CA ALA A 61 2.30 -4.94 2.13
C ALA A 61 1.69 -4.62 0.76
N ARG A 62 0.35 -4.71 0.62
CA ARG A 62 -0.35 -4.36 -0.62
C ARG A 62 -0.21 -2.87 -0.96
N ALA A 63 -0.26 -2.00 0.05
CA ALA A 63 -0.07 -0.57 -0.11
C ALA A 63 1.36 -0.24 -0.55
N GLN A 64 2.36 -0.89 0.04
CA GLN A 64 3.77 -0.71 -0.31
C GLN A 64 4.06 -1.11 -1.76
N ASN A 65 3.52 -2.25 -2.21
CA ASN A 65 3.62 -2.70 -3.61
C ASN A 65 2.97 -1.73 -4.61
N ARG A 66 2.04 -0.89 -4.14
CA ARG A 66 1.31 0.11 -4.94
C ARG A 66 1.71 1.55 -4.59
N LYS A 67 2.81 1.75 -3.85
CA LYS A 67 3.21 3.07 -3.32
C LYS A 67 3.25 4.15 -4.41
N ALA A 68 3.85 3.84 -5.56
CA ALA A 68 3.95 4.78 -6.68
C ALA A 68 2.57 5.24 -7.20
N LEU A 69 1.60 4.33 -7.25
CA LEU A 69 0.22 4.63 -7.68
C LEU A 69 -0.50 5.48 -6.63
N PHE A 70 -0.32 5.18 -5.34
CA PHE A 70 -0.85 6.02 -4.26
C PHE A 70 -0.24 7.43 -4.30
N THR A 71 1.07 7.55 -4.47
CA THR A 71 1.74 8.86 -4.62
C THR A 71 1.19 9.64 -5.80
N ALA A 72 1.02 8.99 -6.97
CA ALA A 72 0.42 9.62 -8.14
C ALA A 72 -1.02 10.08 -7.87
N ALA A 73 -1.84 9.24 -7.23
CA ALA A 73 -3.22 9.57 -6.89
C ALA A 73 -3.30 10.74 -5.90
N TYR A 74 -2.45 10.77 -4.86
CA TYR A 74 -2.35 11.89 -3.94
C TYR A 74 -1.88 13.18 -4.62
N TRP A 75 -0.95 13.08 -5.56
CA TRP A 75 -0.53 14.24 -6.34
C TRP A 75 -1.69 14.81 -7.17
N LEU A 76 -2.49 13.94 -7.80
CA LEU A 76 -3.64 14.31 -8.62
C LEU A 76 -4.77 14.99 -7.83
N VAL A 77 -5.14 14.47 -6.65
CA VAL A 77 -6.21 15.08 -5.83
C VAL A 77 -5.82 16.44 -5.24
N ASN A 78 -4.52 16.73 -5.15
CA ASN A 78 -4.00 18.00 -4.66
C ASN A 78 -3.74 19.02 -5.78
N ARG A 79 -4.06 18.71 -7.04
CA ARG A 79 -4.02 19.70 -8.14
C ARG A 79 -5.14 20.74 -7.98
N PRO A 80 -4.97 21.95 -8.55
CA PRO A 80 -6.03 22.93 -8.68
C PRO A 80 -7.35 22.31 -9.18
N LYS A 81 -8.45 22.71 -8.53
CA LYS A 81 -9.79 22.22 -8.90
C LYS A 81 -10.09 22.62 -10.35
N GLY A 82 -10.66 21.69 -11.11
CA GLY A 82 -10.99 21.91 -12.53
C GLY A 82 -9.83 21.69 -13.49
N GLU A 83 -8.62 21.41 -13.02
CA GLU A 83 -7.50 21.15 -13.91
C GLU A 83 -7.72 19.88 -14.75
N ALA A 84 -7.54 20.00 -16.06
CA ALA A 84 -7.59 18.87 -16.98
C ALA A 84 -6.51 17.83 -16.67
N ILE A 85 -6.74 16.59 -17.10
CA ILE A 85 -5.76 15.52 -16.94
C ILE A 85 -4.67 15.71 -18.00
N SER A 86 -3.41 15.80 -17.56
CA SER A 86 -2.26 15.88 -18.47
C SER A 86 -2.03 14.54 -19.17
N PRO A 87 -1.71 14.50 -20.48
CA PRO A 87 -1.35 13.26 -21.18
C PRO A 87 -0.21 12.49 -20.50
N ARG A 88 0.79 13.20 -19.96
CA ARG A 88 1.92 12.58 -19.24
C ARG A 88 1.50 11.76 -18.02
N VAL A 89 0.38 12.13 -17.38
CA VAL A 89 -0.18 11.38 -16.25
C VAL A 89 -0.77 10.06 -16.75
N LEU A 90 -1.48 10.10 -17.88
CA LEU A 90 -2.07 8.92 -18.51
C LEU A 90 -0.96 7.93 -18.90
N ASP A 91 0.05 8.39 -19.63
CA ASP A 91 1.20 7.59 -20.03
C ASP A 91 1.91 6.94 -18.83
N ARG A 92 2.02 7.69 -17.72
CA ARG A 92 2.67 7.18 -16.50
C ARG A 92 1.85 6.09 -15.81
N ILE A 93 0.52 6.22 -15.79
CA ILE A 93 -0.38 5.20 -15.21
C ILE A 93 -0.33 3.92 -16.05
N GLU A 94 -0.31 4.05 -17.38
CA GLU A 94 -0.12 2.92 -18.30
C GLU A 94 1.24 2.25 -18.11
N ALA A 95 2.32 3.03 -17.98
CA ALA A 95 3.66 2.52 -17.72
C ALA A 95 3.80 1.79 -16.36
N LEU A 96 2.92 2.09 -15.40
CA LEU A 96 2.81 1.36 -14.13
C LEU A 96 1.93 0.09 -14.26
N GLY A 97 1.50 -0.28 -15.46
CA GLY A 97 0.70 -1.47 -15.74
C GLY A 97 -0.75 -1.36 -15.30
N ARG A 98 -1.27 -0.13 -15.11
CA ARG A 98 -2.60 0.12 -14.53
C ARG A 98 -3.53 0.94 -15.43
N ALA A 99 -3.51 0.63 -16.73
CA ALA A 99 -4.41 1.25 -17.71
C ALA A 99 -5.90 1.09 -17.34
N ASP A 100 -6.25 0.05 -16.58
CA ASP A 100 -7.59 -0.19 -16.04
C ASP A 100 -8.11 0.99 -15.18
N LEU A 101 -7.22 1.72 -14.50
CA LEU A 101 -7.59 2.88 -13.67
C LEU A 101 -8.08 4.08 -14.48
N LEU A 102 -7.77 4.13 -15.78
CA LEU A 102 -8.14 5.23 -16.67
C LEU A 102 -9.60 5.12 -17.15
N GLY A 103 -10.11 3.89 -17.31
CA GLY A 103 -11.45 3.63 -17.86
C GLY A 103 -12.59 4.13 -16.97
N GLY A 104 -12.44 4.06 -15.64
CA GLY A 104 -13.47 4.53 -14.70
C GLY A 104 -13.56 6.05 -14.57
N ALA A 105 -12.45 6.78 -14.79
CA ALA A 105 -12.44 8.24 -14.78
C ALA A 105 -13.14 8.84 -16.01
N ALA A 106 -13.16 8.12 -17.13
CA ALA A 106 -13.80 8.54 -18.38
C ALA A 106 -15.34 8.62 -18.30
N MET A 107 -15.96 8.09 -17.24
CA MET A 107 -17.42 8.07 -17.04
C MET A 107 -18.01 9.42 -16.58
N VAL A 108 -17.17 10.43 -16.27
CA VAL A 108 -17.62 11.76 -15.84
C VAL A 108 -17.51 12.74 -17.01
N ASN A 109 -18.56 13.53 -17.27
CA ASN A 109 -18.50 14.63 -18.23
C ASN A 109 -17.39 15.61 -17.83
N LYS A 110 -16.32 15.69 -18.65
CA LYS A 110 -15.05 16.43 -18.41
C LYS A 110 -14.29 15.95 -17.16
N PRO A 111 -13.57 14.83 -17.24
CA PRO A 111 -12.79 14.33 -16.12
C PRO A 111 -11.62 15.28 -15.82
N THR A 112 -11.46 15.62 -14.55
CA THR A 112 -10.36 16.47 -14.05
C THR A 112 -9.33 15.62 -13.33
N SER A 113 -8.14 16.17 -13.11
CA SER A 113 -7.08 15.53 -12.32
C SER A 113 -7.60 15.07 -10.95
N TYR A 114 -8.43 15.88 -10.30
CA TYR A 114 -9.07 15.52 -9.03
C TYR A 114 -9.96 14.26 -9.15
N HIS A 115 -10.82 14.18 -10.17
CA HIS A 115 -11.71 13.03 -10.36
C HIS A 115 -10.92 11.75 -10.61
N LEU A 116 -9.87 11.82 -11.45
CA LEU A 116 -8.98 10.68 -11.69
C LEU A 116 -8.28 10.26 -10.40
N GLY A 117 -7.69 11.21 -9.66
CA GLY A 117 -7.03 10.91 -8.39
C GLY A 117 -7.97 10.29 -7.36
N ALA A 118 -9.19 10.80 -7.23
CA ALA A 118 -10.21 10.27 -6.33
C ALA A 118 -10.65 8.85 -6.73
N HIS A 119 -10.82 8.59 -8.04
CA HIS A 119 -11.12 7.27 -8.57
C HIS A 119 -9.98 6.29 -8.28
N MET A 120 -8.73 6.66 -8.60
CA MET A 120 -7.55 5.86 -8.31
C MET A 120 -7.44 5.53 -6.82
N LEU A 121 -7.60 6.53 -5.95
CA LEU A 121 -7.63 6.30 -4.51
C LEU A 121 -8.71 5.27 -4.21
N ARG A 122 -9.98 5.46 -4.60
CA ARG A 122 -11.04 4.47 -4.34
C ARG A 122 -10.64 3.05 -4.75
N VAL A 123 -10.29 2.82 -6.01
CA VAL A 123 -9.96 1.49 -6.54
C VAL A 123 -8.78 0.85 -5.80
N LEU A 124 -7.67 1.59 -5.64
CA LEU A 124 -6.50 1.10 -4.91
C LEU A 124 -6.81 0.80 -3.44
N GLY A 125 -7.73 1.56 -2.85
CA GLY A 125 -8.18 1.34 -1.48
C GLY A 125 -8.98 0.07 -1.33
N ASP A 126 -9.95 -0.12 -2.22
CA ASP A 126 -10.79 -1.31 -2.25
C ASP A 126 -9.91 -2.56 -2.47
N GLU A 127 -8.97 -2.53 -3.42
CA GLU A 127 -8.01 -3.62 -3.66
C GLU A 127 -7.14 -3.95 -2.42
N CYS A 128 -6.66 -2.94 -1.70
CA CYS A 128 -5.83 -3.18 -0.54
C CYS A 128 -6.63 -3.73 0.65
N ARG A 129 -7.93 -3.40 0.75
CA ARG A 129 -8.81 -3.85 1.83
C ARG A 129 -9.56 -5.14 1.53
N GLN A 130 -9.54 -5.63 0.29
CA GLN A 130 -10.10 -6.94 -0.01
C GLN A 130 -9.31 -8.03 0.72
N PRO A 131 -9.99 -8.96 1.43
CA PRO A 131 -9.35 -10.15 1.95
C PRO A 131 -8.70 -10.89 0.79
N GLN A 132 -7.43 -11.26 0.91
CA GLN A 132 -6.85 -12.23 -0.01
C GLN A 132 -7.59 -13.55 0.25
N ALA A 133 -8.57 -13.88 -0.60
CA ALA A 133 -8.95 -15.28 -0.77
C ALA A 133 -7.66 -16.00 -1.10
N HIS A 134 -7.19 -16.83 -0.15
CA HIS A 134 -5.90 -17.52 -0.12
C HIS A 134 -5.14 -17.35 -1.42
N MET A 135 -4.02 -16.59 -1.41
CA MET A 135 -3.02 -16.80 -2.46
C MET A 135 -2.84 -18.32 -2.52
N GLY A 136 -3.36 -18.94 -3.58
CA GLY A 136 -3.37 -20.39 -3.67
C GLY A 136 -1.95 -20.83 -3.35
N THR A 137 -1.81 -21.86 -2.51
CA THR A 137 -0.51 -22.48 -2.26
C THR A 137 0.23 -22.48 -3.59
N PRO A 138 1.40 -21.81 -3.69
CA PRO A 138 2.12 -21.71 -4.95
C PRO A 138 2.16 -23.11 -5.52
N LYS A 139 1.48 -23.32 -6.66
CA LYS A 139 1.51 -24.62 -7.31
C LYS A 139 3.00 -24.90 -7.50
N PRO A 140 3.55 -26.02 -7.02
CA PRO A 140 4.97 -26.29 -7.19
C PRO A 140 5.21 -26.39 -8.70
N ALA A 141 5.56 -25.27 -9.31
CA ALA A 141 6.14 -25.23 -10.63
C ALA A 141 7.47 -25.94 -10.43
N GLY A 142 7.56 -27.15 -10.97
CA GLY A 142 8.62 -28.11 -10.66
C GLY A 142 9.97 -27.42 -10.58
N GLN A 143 10.62 -27.56 -9.43
CA GLN A 143 12.05 -27.31 -9.15
C GLN A 143 12.74 -26.38 -10.17
N GLY A 144 12.23 -25.15 -10.28
CA GLY A 144 12.94 -24.08 -10.98
C GLY A 144 13.80 -23.40 -9.93
N SER A 145 15.12 -23.58 -10.02
CA SER A 145 16.10 -22.91 -9.16
C SER A 145 15.73 -21.43 -8.97
N THR A 146 15.47 -21.04 -7.75
CA THR A 146 15.30 -19.63 -7.40
C THR A 146 16.67 -18.96 -7.45
N TRP A 147 16.71 -17.64 -7.64
CA TRP A 147 17.97 -16.87 -7.62
C TRP A 147 18.77 -17.02 -6.30
N LEU A 148 18.10 -17.46 -5.23
CA LEU A 148 18.71 -17.81 -3.94
C LEU A 148 19.62 -19.05 -4.03
N ASP A 149 19.36 -19.97 -4.96
CA ASP A 149 20.10 -21.22 -5.11
C ASP A 149 21.48 -21.01 -5.79
N HIS A 150 21.77 -19.81 -6.31
CA HIS A 150 22.97 -19.52 -7.08
C HIS A 150 24.15 -19.00 -6.22
N ASN A 151 23.93 -18.75 -4.92
CA ASN A 151 24.91 -18.07 -4.06
C ASN A 151 25.29 -18.83 -2.78
N GLN A 152 25.01 -20.13 -2.68
CA GLN A 152 25.60 -20.93 -1.60
C GLN A 152 26.95 -21.48 -2.05
N PRO A 153 28.09 -20.99 -1.51
CA PRO A 153 29.35 -21.71 -1.65
C PRO A 153 29.21 -23.06 -0.96
N GLU A 154 29.54 -24.13 -1.68
CA GLU A 154 29.54 -25.50 -1.15
C GLU A 154 30.40 -25.55 0.12
N GLU A 155 29.78 -25.83 1.26
CA GLU A 155 30.51 -26.23 2.47
C GLU A 155 31.21 -27.55 2.14
N ALA A 156 32.53 -27.50 2.02
CA ALA A 156 33.37 -28.67 1.88
C ALA A 156 33.32 -29.46 3.20
N ASP A 157 32.74 -30.65 3.15
CA ASP A 157 32.76 -31.63 4.23
C ASP A 157 34.21 -31.93 4.66
N ALA A 158 34.43 -31.91 5.98
CA ALA A 158 35.63 -32.39 6.67
C ALA A 158 35.29 -33.63 7.51
#